data_AF-A0A3R9HY71-F1
#
_entry.id   AF-A0A3R9HY71-F1
#
_cell.length_a   1.000
_cell.length_b   1.000
_cell.length_c   1.000
_cell.angle_alpha   90.00
_cell.angle_beta   90.00
_cell.angle_gamma   90.00
#
_symmetry.space_group_name_H-M   'P 1'
#
loop_
_entity.id
_entity.type
_entity.pdbx_description
1 polymer ?
#
loop_
_entity_poly.entity_id
_entity_poly.type
_entity_poly.pdbx_seq_one_letter_code
_entity_poly.pdbx_strand_id
1 'polypeptide(L)'
;MALLSSKIFPYVKSYLIKNQNRPLLVEGAGFLPHLVKELECPASSYLCLTPTADFQKKHYIQRDWVPYILEGTTNPEQAFKNWMQRDILFAQMVRKEAVLLGYPSLITDGSQSENQTAEEVARLLKLSNKKRINI
;
A
#
# COMPACT_ATOMS: atom_id res chain seq x y z
N MET A 1 12.59 3.51 5.23
CA MET A 1 11.62 2.47 4.83
C MET A 1 12.10 1.67 3.63
N ALA A 2 12.29 2.24 2.44
CA ALA A 2 12.71 1.48 1.24
C ALA A 2 14.00 0.62 1.41
N LEU A 3 15.04 1.15 2.06
CA LEU A 3 16.29 0.41 2.32
C LEU A 3 16.14 -0.73 3.34
N LEU A 4 15.15 -0.65 4.22
CA LEU A 4 14.85 -1.74 5.17
C LEU A 4 14.05 -2.83 4.44
N SER A 5 13.11 -2.41 3.59
CA SER A 5 12.33 -3.31 2.75
C SER A 5 13.23 -4.19 1.89
N SER A 6 14.21 -3.61 1.17
CA SER A 6 15.12 -4.40 0.32
C SER A 6 15.96 -5.42 1.09
N LYS A 7 16.35 -5.13 2.34
CA LYS A 7 17.09 -6.08 3.19
C LYS A 7 16.23 -7.23 3.71
N ILE A 8 14.96 -6.97 4.00
CA ILE A 8 14.04 -7.97 4.56
C ILE A 8 13.34 -8.77 3.45
N PHE A 9 13.15 -8.18 2.27
CA PHE A 9 12.41 -8.77 1.17
C PHE A 9 12.89 -10.18 0.75
N PRO A 10 14.20 -10.51 0.74
CA PRO A 10 14.64 -11.88 0.45
C PRO A 10 14.01 -12.96 1.34
N TYR A 11 13.77 -12.66 2.62
CA TYR A 11 13.11 -13.58 3.54
C TYR A 11 11.63 -13.75 3.20
N VAL A 12 10.96 -12.63 2.89
CA VAL A 12 9.55 -12.62 2.45
C VAL A 12 9.41 -13.38 1.12
N LYS A 13 10.28 -13.10 0.15
CA LYS A 13 10.36 -13.81 -1.14
C LYS A 13 10.53 -15.31 -0.94
N SER A 14 11.46 -15.74 -0.09
CA SER A 14 11.67 -17.16 0.22
C SER A 14 10.38 -17.80 0.78
N TYR A 15 9.69 -17.11 1.68
CA TYR A 15 8.41 -17.57 2.22
C TYR A 15 7.34 -17.69 1.13
N LEU A 16 7.17 -16.67 0.29
CA LEU A 16 6.17 -16.65 -0.78
C LEU A 16 6.38 -17.78 -1.78
N ILE A 17 7.62 -18.00 -2.23
CA ILE A 17 7.98 -19.08 -3.16
C ILE A 17 7.65 -20.46 -2.55
N LYS A 18 7.93 -20.67 -1.25
CA LYS A 18 7.65 -21.94 -0.56
C LYS A 18 6.16 -22.20 -0.33
N ASN A 19 5.33 -21.16 -0.34
CA ASN A 19 3.91 -21.23 0.02
C ASN A 19 2.96 -21.00 -1.18
N GLN A 20 3.41 -21.27 -2.41
CA GLN A 20 2.59 -21.11 -3.63
C GLN A 20 1.47 -22.16 -3.77
N ASN A 21 1.45 -23.18 -2.91
CA ASN A 21 0.41 -24.22 -2.90
C ASN A 21 -0.94 -23.77 -2.32
N ARG A 22 -1.05 -22.51 -1.90
CA ARG A 22 -2.28 -21.91 -1.39
C ARG A 22 -2.41 -20.44 -1.82
N PRO A 23 -3.64 -19.90 -1.92
CA PRO A 23 -3.82 -18.47 -2.10
C PRO A 23 -3.22 -17.68 -0.93
N LEU A 24 -2.48 -16.61 -1.23
CA LEU A 24 -1.89 -15.70 -0.26
C LEU A 24 -2.30 -14.27 -0.58
N LEU A 25 -2.79 -13.55 0.43
CA LEU A 25 -2.90 -12.10 0.41
C LEU A 25 -1.79 -11.54 1.30
N VAL A 26 -0.94 -10.70 0.73
CA VAL A 26 0.10 -9.99 1.47
C VAL A 26 -0.06 -8.49 1.25
N GLU A 27 0.14 -7.72 2.31
CA GLU A 27 -0.03 -6.28 2.30
C GLU A 27 1.11 -5.57 3.04
N GLY A 28 1.29 -4.29 2.73
CA GLY A 28 2.19 -3.42 3.46
C GLY A 28 3.11 -2.59 2.56
N ALA A 29 3.58 -1.47 3.08
CA ALA A 29 4.45 -0.52 2.39
C ALA A 29 5.83 -1.10 1.98
N GLY A 30 6.18 -2.28 2.48
CA GLY A 30 7.44 -2.97 2.15
C GLY A 30 7.45 -3.67 0.79
N PHE A 31 6.29 -3.94 0.20
CA PHE A 31 6.16 -4.59 -1.10
C PHE A 31 6.31 -3.57 -2.22
N LEU A 32 7.54 -3.08 -2.42
CA LEU A 32 7.83 -2.10 -3.48
C LEU A 32 7.69 -2.76 -4.87
N PRO A 33 7.17 -2.03 -5.88
CA PRO A 33 6.98 -2.58 -7.22
C PRO A 33 8.22 -3.28 -7.82
N HIS A 34 9.42 -2.71 -7.67
CA HIS A 34 10.64 -3.37 -8.17
C HIS A 34 10.99 -4.66 -7.44
N LEU A 35 10.70 -4.76 -6.14
CA LEU A 35 10.93 -5.98 -5.36
C LEU A 35 9.93 -7.07 -5.75
N VAL A 36 8.65 -6.69 -5.89
CA VAL A 36 7.59 -7.62 -6.33
C VAL A 36 7.87 -8.18 -7.72
N LYS A 37 8.49 -7.39 -8.61
CA LYS A 37 8.94 -7.85 -9.92
C LYS A 37 9.88 -9.05 -9.85
N GLU A 38 10.68 -9.17 -8.80
CA GLU A 38 11.57 -10.31 -8.61
C GLU A 38 10.87 -11.63 -8.27
N LEU A 39 9.56 -11.60 -7.99
CA LEU A 39 8.73 -12.78 -7.75
C LEU A 39 8.25 -13.43 -9.06
N GLU A 40 8.43 -12.76 -10.21
CA GLU A 40 8.00 -13.21 -11.54
C GLU A 40 6.50 -13.58 -11.62
N CYS A 41 5.68 -13.01 -10.73
CA CYS A 41 4.24 -13.19 -10.76
C CYS A 41 3.59 -12.33 -11.85
N PRO A 42 2.43 -12.75 -12.40
CA PRO A 42 1.66 -11.93 -13.32
C PRO A 42 1.38 -10.54 -12.73
N ALA A 43 1.45 -9.49 -13.55
CA ALA A 43 1.22 -8.12 -13.10
C ALA A 43 -0.14 -7.91 -12.41
N SER A 44 -1.15 -8.71 -12.77
CA SER A 44 -2.46 -8.72 -12.11
C SER A 44 -2.48 -9.35 -10.72
N SER A 45 -1.34 -9.77 -10.18
CA SER A 45 -1.21 -10.31 -8.81
C SER A 45 -0.80 -9.24 -7.80
N TYR A 46 -0.59 -8.00 -8.25
CA TYR A 46 -0.11 -6.89 -7.44
C TYR A 46 -0.84 -5.60 -7.81
N LEU A 47 -1.08 -4.74 -6.81
CA LEU A 47 -1.71 -3.44 -6.97
C LEU A 47 -1.13 -2.46 -5.93
N CYS A 48 -0.78 -1.26 -6.38
CA CYS A 48 -0.49 -0.14 -5.50
C CYS A 48 -1.77 0.63 -5.17
N LEU A 49 -2.29 0.47 -3.95
CA LEU A 49 -3.36 1.31 -3.40
C LEU A 49 -2.72 2.46 -2.60
N THR A 50 -2.92 3.70 -3.04
CA THR A 50 -2.33 4.90 -2.40
C THR A 50 -3.38 5.97 -2.14
N PRO A 51 -3.29 6.76 -1.07
CA PRO A 51 -4.22 7.86 -0.83
C PRO A 51 -3.81 9.13 -1.58
N THR A 52 -4.76 10.06 -1.78
CA THR A 52 -4.43 11.47 -2.03
C THR A 52 -3.88 12.12 -0.77
N ALA A 53 -3.12 13.20 -0.94
CA ALA A 53 -2.50 13.90 0.19
C ALA A 53 -3.54 14.40 1.21
N ASP A 54 -4.64 14.99 0.72
CA ASP A 54 -5.67 15.56 1.60
C ASP A 54 -6.48 14.49 2.30
N PHE A 55 -6.83 13.42 1.58
CA PHE A 55 -7.45 12.24 2.18
C PHE A 55 -6.55 11.65 3.27
N GLN A 56 -5.26 11.44 2.98
CA GLN A 56 -4.32 10.91 3.95
C GLN A 56 -4.25 11.79 5.20
N LYS A 57 -3.96 13.08 5.07
CA LYS A 57 -3.84 14.00 6.21
C LYS A 57 -5.12 14.05 7.05
N LYS A 58 -6.28 14.15 6.41
CA LYS A 58 -7.59 14.20 7.07
C LYS A 58 -7.86 12.96 7.91
N HIS A 59 -7.56 11.77 7.39
CA HIS A 59 -7.85 10.52 8.09
C HIS A 59 -6.76 10.12 9.09
N TYR A 60 -5.50 10.48 8.83
CA TYR A 60 -4.41 10.12 9.72
C TYR A 60 -4.52 10.80 11.08
N ILE A 61 -4.84 12.10 11.10
CA ILE A 61 -4.93 12.87 12.35
C ILE A 61 -6.00 12.34 13.31
N GLN A 62 -6.99 11.60 12.80
CA GLN A 62 -8.09 11.01 13.57
C GLN A 62 -7.72 9.68 14.24
N ARG A 63 -6.52 9.13 13.99
CA ARG A 63 -6.12 7.83 14.53
C ARG A 63 -5.71 7.98 15.99
N ASP A 64 -6.30 7.17 16.86
CA ASP A 64 -6.07 7.18 18.31
C ASP A 64 -4.60 7.00 18.72
N TRP A 65 -3.79 6.41 17.84
CA TRP A 65 -2.38 6.14 18.10
C TRP A 65 -1.43 7.24 17.64
N VAL A 66 -1.90 8.22 16.85
CA VAL A 66 -1.07 9.34 16.40
C VAL A 66 -0.48 10.15 17.57
N PRO A 67 -1.22 10.46 18.64
CA PRO A 67 -0.66 11.14 19.80
C PRO A 67 0.57 10.43 20.38
N TYR A 68 0.55 9.10 20.49
CA TYR A 68 1.70 8.32 21.02
C TYR A 68 2.93 8.36 20.10
N ILE A 69 2.73 8.48 18.79
CA ILE A 69 3.84 8.60 17.83
C ILE A 69 4.48 9.99 17.90
N LEU A 70 3.69 11.02 18.22
CA LEU A 70 4.16 12.40 18.32
C LEU A 70 4.68 12.75 19.73
N GLU A 71 4.47 11.86 20.70
CA GLU A 71 4.95 12.01 22.06
C GLU A 71 6.48 12.16 22.09
N GLY A 72 6.97 13.06 22.95
CA GLY A 72 8.40 13.35 23.09
C GLY A 72 8.99 14.21 21.96
N THR A 73 8.21 14.59 20.94
CA THR A 73 8.66 15.59 19.96
C THR A 73 8.57 17.00 20.52
N THR A 74 9.54 17.86 20.20
CA THR A 74 9.54 19.27 20.63
C THR A 74 8.42 20.08 20.00
N ASN A 75 7.97 19.70 18.80
CA ASN A 75 6.86 20.32 18.10
C ASN A 75 6.01 19.24 17.38
N PRO A 76 4.93 18.75 18.03
CA PRO A 76 4.07 17.70 17.49
C PRO A 76 3.41 18.04 16.15
N GLU A 77 3.00 19.30 15.94
CA GLU A 77 2.37 19.73 14.69
C GLU A 77 3.35 19.64 13.52
N GLN A 78 4.57 20.16 13.69
CA GLN A 78 5.60 20.08 12.67
C GLN A 78 6.08 18.65 12.45
N ALA A 79 6.17 17.84 13.51
CA ALA A 79 6.49 16.42 13.39
C ALA A 79 5.44 15.66 12.57
N PHE A 80 4.16 15.89 12.83
CA PHE A 80 3.06 15.33 12.04
C PHE A 80 3.12 15.78 10.59
N LYS A 81 3.33 17.08 10.33
CA LYS A 81 3.47 17.62 8.96
C LYS A 81 4.61 16.96 8.20
N ASN A 82 5.78 16.82 8.83
CA ASN A 82 6.95 16.17 8.23
C ASN A 82 6.69 14.71 7.92
N TRP A 83 6.05 14.00 8.85
CA TRP A 83 5.67 12.62 8.67
C TRP A 83 4.68 12.44 7.52
N MET A 84 3.60 13.23 7.47
CA MET A 84 2.65 13.18 6.36
C MET A 84 3.33 13.50 5.04
N GLN A 85 4.19 14.52 4.99
CA GLN A 85 4.95 14.86 3.78
C GLN A 85 5.81 13.68 3.30
N ARG A 86 6.51 12.99 4.22
CA ARG A 86 7.29 11.80 3.91
C ARG A 86 6.42 10.71 3.28
N ASP A 87 5.29 10.40 3.91
CA ASP A 87 4.43 9.30 3.46
C ASP A 87 3.73 9.64 2.13
N ILE A 88 3.38 10.90 1.90
CA ILE A 88 2.85 11.40 0.62
C ILE A 88 3.89 11.23 -0.49
N LEU A 89 5.13 11.66 -0.25
CA LEU A 89 6.22 11.51 -1.24
C LEU A 89 6.51 10.03 -1.53
N PHE A 90 6.44 9.18 -0.50
CA PHE A 90 6.59 7.74 -0.66
C PHE A 90 5.47 7.13 -1.52
N ALA A 91 4.22 7.46 -1.26
CA ALA A 91 3.09 7.02 -2.08
C ALA A 91 3.22 7.47 -3.55
N GLN A 92 3.67 8.70 -3.78
CA GLN A 92 3.94 9.21 -5.13
C GLN A 92 5.06 8.44 -5.83
N MET A 93 6.14 8.12 -5.13
CA MET A 93 7.26 7.32 -5.66
C MET A 93 6.78 5.91 -6.05
N VAL A 94 6.08 5.22 -5.14
CA VAL A 94 5.55 3.87 -5.35
C VAL A 94 4.58 3.83 -6.53
N ARG A 95 3.69 4.82 -6.65
CA ARG A 95 2.78 4.93 -7.79
C ARG A 95 3.53 5.12 -9.12
N LYS A 96 4.52 6.01 -9.16
CA LYS A 96 5.35 6.22 -10.35
C LYS A 96 6.06 4.94 -10.77
N GLU A 97 6.65 4.22 -9.82
CA GLU A 97 7.34 2.95 -10.10
C GLU A 97 6.38 1.86 -10.58
N ALA A 98 5.18 1.76 -9.98
CA ALA A 98 4.16 0.81 -10.40
C ALA A 98 3.74 1.03 -11.85
N VAL A 99 3.48 2.29 -12.24
CA VAL A 99 3.14 2.64 -13.63
C VAL A 99 4.28 2.28 -14.58
N LEU A 100 5.53 2.61 -14.22
CA LEU A 100 6.70 2.28 -15.04
C LEU A 100 6.90 0.77 -15.25
N LEU A 101 6.52 -0.04 -14.27
CA LEU A 101 6.64 -1.50 -14.32
C LEU A 101 5.37 -2.19 -14.83
N GLY A 102 4.33 -1.44 -15.22
CA GLY A 102 3.08 -1.98 -15.75
C GLY A 102 2.13 -2.59 -14.70
N TYR A 103 2.32 -2.26 -13.42
CA TYR A 103 1.43 -2.69 -12.35
C TYR A 103 0.20 -1.78 -12.22
N PRO A 104 -0.98 -2.34 -11.93
CA PRO A 104 -2.14 -1.57 -11.51
C PRO A 104 -1.82 -0.62 -10.34
N SER A 105 -2.32 0.60 -10.40
CA SER A 105 -2.28 1.54 -9.28
C SER A 105 -3.61 2.26 -9.15
N LEU A 106 -4.14 2.27 -7.92
CA LEU A 106 -5.41 2.90 -7.56
C LEU A 106 -5.13 4.01 -6.54
N ILE A 107 -5.76 5.17 -6.75
CA ILE A 107 -5.69 6.30 -5.83
C ILE A 107 -7.03 6.40 -5.10
N THR A 108 -6.99 6.49 -3.77
CA THR A 108 -8.17 6.73 -2.93
C THR A 108 -8.19 8.17 -2.43
N ASP A 109 -9.32 8.84 -2.63
CA ASP A 109 -9.54 10.23 -2.19
C ASP A 109 -10.74 10.36 -1.22
N GLY A 110 -11.41 9.24 -0.92
CA GLY A 110 -12.59 9.19 -0.06
C GLY A 110 -13.91 9.45 -0.78
N SER A 111 -13.91 9.64 -2.11
CA SER A 111 -15.14 9.80 -2.90
C SER A 111 -15.90 8.49 -3.09
N GLN A 112 -15.18 7.35 -3.08
CA GLN A 112 -15.74 6.02 -3.22
C GLN A 112 -15.98 5.36 -1.86
N SER A 113 -17.02 4.55 -1.77
CA SER A 113 -17.22 3.68 -0.61
C SER A 113 -16.16 2.57 -0.57
N GLU A 114 -16.03 1.93 0.58
CA GLU A 114 -15.15 0.78 0.77
C GLU A 114 -15.53 -0.36 -0.19
N ASN A 115 -16.83 -0.62 -0.37
CA ASN A 115 -17.34 -1.62 -1.31
C ASN A 115 -16.95 -1.29 -2.76
N GLN A 116 -17.10 -0.04 -3.19
CA GLN A 116 -16.70 0.38 -4.54
C GLN A 116 -15.18 0.24 -4.75
N THR A 117 -14.39 0.59 -3.73
CA THR A 117 -12.94 0.43 -3.77
C THR A 117 -12.56 -1.04 -3.86
N ALA A 118 -13.21 -1.91 -3.08
CA ALA A 118 -12.96 -3.35 -3.09
C ALA A 118 -13.33 -3.99 -4.44
N GLU A 119 -14.45 -3.59 -5.04
CA GLU A 119 -14.85 -4.04 -6.38
C GLU A 119 -13.82 -3.64 -7.44
N GLU A 120 -13.32 -2.40 -7.38
CA GLU A 120 -12.29 -1.92 -8.31
C GLU A 120 -10.95 -2.65 -8.13
N VAL A 121 -10.54 -2.89 -6.88
CA VAL A 121 -9.35 -3.70 -6.57
C VAL A 121 -9.50 -5.12 -7.14
N ALA A 122 -10.66 -5.76 -6.93
CA ALA A 122 -10.92 -7.10 -7.45
C ALA A 122 -10.88 -7.14 -8.99
N ARG A 123 -11.42 -6.11 -9.64
CA ARG A 123 -11.37 -5.95 -11.11
C ARG A 123 -9.94 -5.83 -11.62
N LEU A 124 -9.13 -4.98 -11.00
CA LEU A 124 -7.72 -4.75 -11.37
C LEU A 124 -6.85 -5.99 -11.16
N LEU A 125 -7.12 -6.75 -10.08
CA LEU A 125 -6.45 -8.01 -9.78
C LEU A 125 -7.02 -9.21 -10.56
N LYS A 126 -8.02 -8.99 -11.43
CA LYS A 126 -8.69 -10.03 -12.23
C LYS A 126 -9.25 -11.19 -11.38
N LEU A 127 -9.73 -10.88 -10.18
CA LEU A 127 -10.32 -11.89 -9.31
C LEU A 127 -11.67 -12.33 -9.89
N SER A 128 -11.90 -13.64 -9.98
CA SER A 128 -13.16 -14.19 -10.47
C SER A 128 -14.30 -13.86 -9.50
N ASN A 129 -15.33 -13.17 -10.00
CA ASN A 129 -16.52 -12.77 -9.24
C ASN A 129 -17.35 -14.02 -8.85
N LYS A 130 -16.99 -14.70 -7.75
CA LYS A 130 -17.74 -15.87 -7.29
C LYS A 130 -18.75 -15.57 -6.18
N LYS A 131 -18.64 -14.45 -5.46
CA LYS A 131 -19.66 -13.93 -4.54
C LYS A 131 -19.50 -12.41 -4.42
N ARG A 132 -20.56 -11.63 -4.61
CA ARG A 132 -20.60 -10.21 -4.21
C ARG A 132 -20.27 -10.14 -2.72
N ILE A 133 -19.29 -9.34 -2.35
CA ILE A 133 -18.92 -9.11 -0.96
C ILE A 133 -19.95 -8.13 -0.40
N ASN A 134 -20.86 -8.61 0.47
CA ASN A 134 -21.63 -7.73 1.33
C ASN A 134 -20.76 -7.51 2.58
N ILE A 135 -20.09 -6.35 2.65
CA ILE A 135 -19.43 -5.86 3.87
C ILE A 135 -20.46 -5.05 4.66
#